data_AF-A0AA36M5I9-F1
#
_entry.id   AF-A0AA36M5I9-F1
#
_cell.length_a   1.000
_cell.length_b   1.000
_cell.length_c   1.000
_cell.angle_alpha   90.00
_cell.angle_beta   90.00
_cell.angle_gamma   90.00
#
_symmetry.space_group_name_H-M   'P 1'
#
loop_
_entity.id
_entity.type
_entity.pdbx_description
1 polymer ?
#
loop_
_entity_poly.entity_id
_entity_poly.type
_entity_poly.pdbx_seq_one_letter_code
_entity_poly.pdbx_strand_id
1 'polypeptide(L)'
;MALLSGIAFSVLNTRHLSTLFENDRHFSHLADFEREMTYRTEMGLYYSYYKTIINAPSFISGLQEITHDNVTEYGHTINTLKRFNLYPEVILSFAYRQFKTLTNVFGWRLERCWTVNRGELDPVDSCEGIGNPHYFYIDHVFALAGTTAGWIFVLGILVR
;
A
#
# COMPACT_ATOMS: atom_id res chain seq x y z
N MET A 1 14.49 -27.36 5.61
CA MET A 1 14.29 -27.42 4.15
C MET A 1 12.98 -26.79 3.71
N ALA A 2 11.81 -27.25 4.20
CA ALA A 2 10.50 -26.73 3.80
C ALA A 2 10.33 -25.20 3.99
N LEU A 3 10.83 -24.63 5.10
CA LEU A 3 10.76 -23.18 5.35
C LEU A 3 11.60 -22.36 4.36
N LEU A 4 12.80 -22.84 4.00
CA LEU A 4 13.66 -22.16 3.03
C LEU A 4 13.03 -22.15 1.63
N SER A 5 12.44 -23.28 1.22
CA SER A 5 11.68 -23.35 -0.03
C SER A 5 10.43 -22.46 -0.01
N GLY A 6 9.76 -22.33 1.14
CA GLY A 6 8.63 -21.42 1.33
C GLY A 6 9.02 -19.95 1.18
N ILE A 7 10.15 -19.55 1.78
CA ILE A 7 10.69 -18.19 1.63
C ILE A 7 11.05 -17.90 0.17
N ALA A 8 11.71 -18.84 -0.51
CA ALA A 8 12.05 -18.69 -1.93
C ALA A 8 10.79 -18.51 -2.78
N PHE A 9 9.75 -19.31 -2.55
CA PHE A 9 8.47 -19.19 -3.25
C PHE A 9 7.77 -17.85 -2.96
N SER A 10 7.79 -17.40 -1.70
CA SER A 10 7.25 -16.08 -1.31
C SER A 10 7.94 -14.95 -2.07
N VAL A 11 9.27 -14.94 -2.13
CA VAL A 11 10.04 -13.89 -2.83
C VAL A 11 9.77 -13.93 -4.33
N LEU A 12 9.75 -15.11 -4.94
CA LEU A 12 9.43 -15.28 -6.36
C LEU A 12 8.02 -14.78 -6.69
N ASN A 13 7.02 -15.11 -5.84
CA ASN A 13 5.65 -14.66 -6.03
C ASN A 13 5.51 -13.14 -5.92
N THR A 14 6.12 -12.52 -4.89
CA THR A 14 6.13 -11.06 -4.75
C THR A 14 6.76 -10.38 -5.96
N ARG A 15 7.91 -10.89 -6.44
CA ARG A 15 8.57 -10.35 -7.64
C ARG A 15 7.69 -10.50 -8.88
N HIS A 16 7.11 -11.68 -9.09
CA HIS A 16 6.22 -11.93 -10.21
C HIS A 16 5.02 -10.97 -10.23
N LEU A 17 4.33 -10.82 -9.09
CA LEU A 17 3.21 -9.90 -8.96
C LEU A 17 3.61 -8.44 -9.22
N SER A 18 4.74 -8.00 -8.65
CA SER A 18 5.24 -6.64 -8.89
C SER A 18 5.55 -6.38 -10.37
N THR A 19 6.17 -7.33 -11.07
CA THR A 19 6.45 -7.18 -12.51
C THR A 19 5.19 -7.22 -13.36
N LEU A 20 4.21 -8.06 -13.01
CA LEU A 20 2.95 -8.14 -13.73
C LEU A 20 2.13 -6.86 -13.57
N PHE A 21 2.10 -6.32 -12.35
CA PHE A 21 1.44 -5.04 -12.06
C PHE A 21 2.10 -3.89 -12.82
N GLU A 22 3.42 -3.82 -12.83
CA GLU A 22 4.15 -2.78 -13.56
C GLU A 22 3.92 -2.88 -15.08
N ASN A 23 3.91 -4.08 -15.64
CA ASN A 23 3.65 -4.29 -17.07
C ASN A 23 2.21 -3.93 -17.48
N ASP A 24 1.22 -4.13 -16.60
CA ASP A 24 -0.17 -3.80 -16.88
C ASP A 24 -0.43 -2.29 -16.75
N ARG A 25 0.07 -1.68 -15.67
CA ARG A 25 -0.31 -0.31 -15.27
C ARG A 25 0.73 0.76 -15.55
N HIS A 26 1.98 0.39 -15.82
CA HIS A 26 3.11 1.30 -15.99
C HIS A 26 3.22 2.30 -14.83
N PHE A 27 3.09 1.79 -13.60
CA PHE A 27 2.87 2.59 -12.39
C PHE A 27 4.01 3.58 -12.09
N SER A 28 5.24 3.22 -12.49
CA SER A 28 6.42 4.10 -12.49
C SER A 28 6.16 5.43 -13.19
N HIS A 29 5.63 5.38 -14.41
CA HIS A 29 5.47 6.53 -15.28
C HIS A 29 4.34 7.49 -14.88
N LEU A 30 3.40 7.05 -14.03
CA LEU A 30 2.26 7.86 -13.64
C LEU A 30 2.62 8.89 -12.56
N ALA A 31 1.92 10.02 -12.57
CA ALA A 31 1.94 10.96 -11.46
C ALA A 31 1.10 10.45 -10.27
N ASP A 32 1.30 10.99 -9.06
CA ASP A 32 0.55 10.55 -7.86
C ASP A 32 -0.98 10.67 -8.02
N PHE A 33 -1.47 11.76 -8.62
CA PHE A 33 -2.89 11.90 -8.92
C PHE A 33 -3.40 10.82 -9.89
N GLU A 34 -2.60 10.49 -10.91
CA GLU A 34 -2.95 9.45 -11.88
C GLU A 34 -2.91 8.06 -11.24
N ARG A 35 -1.92 7.80 -10.37
CA ARG A 35 -1.82 6.57 -9.56
C ARG A 35 -3.05 6.38 -8.70
N GLU A 36 -3.56 7.43 -8.05
CA GLU A 36 -4.79 7.36 -7.28
C GLU A 36 -5.99 6.91 -8.13
N MET A 37 -6.09 7.42 -9.36
CA MET A 37 -7.16 7.01 -10.30
C MET A 37 -6.99 5.59 -10.83
N THR A 38 -5.79 4.99 -10.76
CA THR A 38 -5.59 3.60 -11.20
C THR A 38 -6.19 2.58 -10.23
N TYR A 39 -6.28 2.91 -8.95
CA TYR A 39 -6.96 2.09 -7.96
C TYR A 39 -8.46 2.14 -8.20
N ARG A 40 -9.01 1.05 -8.75
CA ARG A 40 -10.44 0.93 -9.00
C ARG A 40 -11.14 0.16 -7.89
N THR A 41 -12.39 0.52 -7.68
CA THR A 41 -13.36 -0.16 -6.81
C THR A 41 -12.80 -0.42 -5.40
N GLU A 42 -12.59 -1.69 -5.06
CA GLU A 42 -12.20 -2.13 -3.73
C GLU A 42 -10.76 -1.74 -3.39
N MET A 43 -9.83 -1.79 -4.36
CA MET A 43 -8.44 -1.36 -4.11
C MET A 43 -8.36 0.13 -3.78
N GLY A 44 -9.19 0.94 -4.45
CA GLY A 44 -9.28 2.37 -4.18
C GLY A 44 -9.88 2.66 -2.80
N LEU A 45 -10.86 1.85 -2.38
CA LEU A 45 -11.44 1.93 -1.04
C LEU A 45 -10.41 1.60 0.05
N TYR A 46 -9.63 0.53 -0.09
CA TYR A 46 -8.59 0.19 0.89
C TYR A 46 -7.51 1.27 0.96
N TYR A 47 -7.07 1.75 -0.20
CA TYR A 47 -6.06 2.82 -0.28
C TYR A 47 -6.58 4.14 0.32
N SER A 48 -7.86 4.47 0.16
CA SER A 48 -8.42 5.72 0.72
C SER A 48 -8.39 5.71 2.26
N TYR A 49 -8.75 4.60 2.90
CA TYR A 49 -8.62 4.48 4.36
C TYR A 49 -7.17 4.53 4.83
N TYR A 50 -6.26 3.87 4.11
CA TYR A 50 -4.83 3.98 4.38
C TYR A 50 -4.37 5.45 4.29
N LYS A 51 -4.79 6.17 3.25
CA LYS A 51 -4.49 7.59 3.00
C LYS A 51 -5.03 8.49 4.12
N THR A 52 -6.25 8.24 4.60
CA THR A 52 -6.83 8.99 5.72
C THR A 52 -5.98 8.88 6.98
N ILE A 53 -5.55 7.66 7.35
CA ILE A 53 -4.76 7.45 8.58
C ILE A 53 -3.37 8.08 8.49
N ILE A 54 -2.71 8.05 7.33
CA ILE A 54 -1.36 8.63 7.16
C ILE A 54 -1.40 10.16 7.17
N ASN A 55 -2.49 10.77 6.70
CA ASN A 55 -2.65 12.23 6.63
C ASN A 55 -3.25 12.82 7.91
N ALA A 56 -3.90 12.00 8.74
CA ALA A 56 -4.43 12.44 10.03
C ALA A 56 -3.31 12.95 10.97
N PRO A 57 -3.60 13.95 11.82
CA PRO A 57 -2.59 14.55 12.72
C PRO A 57 -1.98 13.53 13.68
N SER A 58 -2.77 12.58 14.19
CA SER A 58 -2.31 11.47 15.02
C SER A 58 -2.88 10.14 14.54
N PHE A 59 -2.20 9.02 14.83
CA PHE A 59 -2.66 7.70 14.43
C PHE A 59 -4.01 7.35 15.07
N ILE A 60 -4.18 7.70 16.35
CA ILE A 60 -5.44 7.48 17.08
C ILE A 60 -6.57 8.32 16.49
N SER A 61 -6.30 9.57 16.10
CA SER A 61 -7.29 10.41 15.41
C SER A 61 -7.73 9.77 14.09
N GLY A 62 -6.77 9.30 13.28
CA GLY A 62 -7.09 8.59 12.03
C GLY A 62 -7.87 7.30 12.27
N LEU A 63 -7.54 6.55 13.33
CA LEU A 63 -8.27 5.34 13.72
C LEU A 63 -9.70 5.65 14.19
N GLN A 64 -9.90 6.74 14.94
CA GLN A 64 -11.23 7.20 15.36
C GLN A 64 -12.07 7.63 14.17
N GLU A 65 -11.47 8.34 13.20
CA GLU A 65 -12.12 8.79 11.97
C GLU A 65 -12.62 7.60 11.14
N ILE A 66 -11.80 6.56 10.93
CA ILE A 66 -12.25 5.39 10.18
C ILE A 66 -13.26 4.53 10.95
N THR A 67 -13.19 4.48 12.28
CA THR A 67 -14.11 3.65 13.10
C THR A 67 -15.47 4.30 13.32
N HIS A 68 -15.58 5.62 13.17
CA HIS A 68 -16.83 6.38 13.25
C HIS A 68 -17.11 7.08 11.91
N ASP A 69 -17.01 6.33 10.82
CA ASP A 69 -17.25 6.89 9.49
C ASP A 69 -18.75 7.05 9.21
N ASN A 70 -19.12 8.23 8.73
CA ASN A 70 -20.48 8.59 8.30
C ASN A 70 -20.57 8.91 6.80
N VAL A 71 -19.45 8.83 6.07
CA VAL A 71 -19.37 9.20 4.65
C VAL A 71 -19.69 8.01 3.75
N THR A 72 -19.26 6.80 4.12
CA THR A 72 -19.49 5.62 3.27
C THR A 72 -20.93 5.13 3.27
N GLU A 73 -21.67 5.33 4.35
CA GLU A 73 -23.10 4.99 4.42
C GLU A 73 -23.95 6.16 4.89
N TYR A 74 -24.85 6.60 4.02
CA TYR A 74 -25.75 7.69 4.36
C TYR A 74 -26.67 7.31 5.51
N GLY A 75 -26.69 8.12 6.56
CA GLY A 75 -27.59 7.98 7.70
C GLY A 75 -27.14 7.02 8.81
N HIS A 76 -25.96 6.40 8.68
CA HIS A 76 -25.42 5.50 9.70
C HIS A 76 -23.91 5.72 9.93
N THR A 77 -23.49 5.77 11.19
CA THR A 77 -22.07 5.68 11.55
C THR A 77 -21.67 4.22 11.67
N ILE A 78 -20.73 3.77 10.84
CA ILE A 78 -20.28 2.38 10.84
C ILE A 78 -18.82 2.23 11.25
N ASN A 79 -18.54 1.10 11.88
CA ASN A 79 -17.16 0.69 12.13
C ASN A 79 -16.62 -0.01 10.88
N THR A 80 -15.90 0.75 10.04
CA THR A 80 -15.31 0.27 8.79
C THR A 80 -14.25 -0.80 9.01
N LEU A 81 -13.51 -0.73 10.14
CA LEU A 81 -12.45 -1.67 10.50
C LEU A 81 -12.95 -3.11 10.56
N LYS A 82 -14.05 -3.34 11.27
CA LYS A 82 -14.64 -4.67 11.41
C LYS A 82 -15.39 -5.09 10.14
N ARG A 83 -16.03 -4.16 9.46
CA ARG A 83 -16.90 -4.45 8.33
C ARG A 83 -16.14 -4.82 7.05
N PHE A 84 -15.06 -4.10 6.76
CA PHE A 84 -14.24 -4.30 5.56
C PHE A 84 -12.90 -4.98 5.85
N ASN A 85 -12.68 -5.44 7.08
CA ASN A 85 -11.45 -6.14 7.50
C ASN A 85 -10.16 -5.34 7.24
N LEU A 86 -10.20 -4.03 7.52
CA LEU A 86 -9.11 -3.07 7.24
C LEU A 86 -7.85 -3.22 8.12
N TYR A 87 -7.66 -4.37 8.77
CA TYR A 87 -6.54 -4.56 9.70
C TYR A 87 -5.18 -4.48 9.00
N PRO A 88 -4.96 -5.09 7.82
CA PRO A 88 -3.69 -4.94 7.10
C PRO A 88 -3.39 -3.47 6.78
N GLU A 89 -4.38 -2.72 6.30
CA GLU A 89 -4.25 -1.32 5.91
C GLU A 89 -3.87 -0.46 7.10
N VAL A 90 -4.50 -0.67 8.27
CA VAL A 90 -4.20 0.05 9.50
C VAL A 90 -2.78 -0.23 10.00
N ILE A 91 -2.34 -1.48 9.92
CA ILE A 91 -0.96 -1.87 10.27
C ILE A 91 0.04 -1.21 9.31
N LEU A 92 -0.26 -1.19 8.01
CA LEU A 92 0.58 -0.52 7.01
C LEU A 92 0.62 1.00 7.21
N SER A 93 -0.51 1.64 7.52
CA SER A 93 -0.54 3.08 7.81
C SER A 93 0.28 3.42 9.04
N PHE A 94 0.20 2.60 10.10
CA PHE A 94 1.04 2.77 11.28
C PHE A 94 2.52 2.61 10.92
N ALA A 95 2.88 1.54 10.21
CA ALA A 95 4.25 1.28 9.77
C ALA A 95 4.80 2.44 8.93
N TYR A 96 4.01 2.98 7.99
CA TYR A 96 4.42 4.11 7.16
C TYR A 96 4.64 5.40 7.96
N ARG A 97 3.77 5.71 8.94
CA ARG A 97 3.95 6.90 9.80
C ARG A 97 5.22 6.79 10.63
N GLN A 98 5.51 5.61 11.17
CA GLN A 98 6.75 5.37 11.90
C GLN A 98 7.96 5.47 10.97
N PHE A 99 7.89 4.83 9.80
CA PHE A 99 8.92 4.90 8.77
C PHE A 99 9.22 6.34 8.35
N LYS A 100 8.20 7.13 8.02
CA LYS A 100 8.34 8.55 7.63
C LYS A 100 8.93 9.40 8.76
N THR A 101 8.53 9.15 10.00
CA THR A 101 9.09 9.85 11.16
C THR A 101 10.57 9.51 11.32
N LEU A 102 10.94 8.24 11.23
CA LEU A 102 12.33 7.78 11.33
C LEU A 102 13.18 8.37 10.20
N THR A 103 12.74 8.28 8.96
CA THR A 103 13.49 8.79 7.80
C THR A 103 13.68 10.31 7.87
N ASN A 104 12.68 11.05 8.35
CA ASN A 104 12.79 12.48 8.58
C ASN A 104 13.81 12.81 9.69
N VAL A 105 13.83 12.04 10.79
CA VAL A 105 14.81 12.22 11.87
C VAL A 105 16.24 11.92 11.39
N PHE A 106 16.42 10.88 10.58
CA PHE A 106 17.73 10.51 10.02
C PHE A 106 18.13 11.33 8.77
N GLY A 107 17.24 12.17 8.24
CA GLY A 107 17.47 12.97 7.03
C GLY A 107 17.62 12.13 5.75
N TRP A 108 17.08 10.92 5.71
CA TRP A 108 17.20 10.04 4.55
C TRP A 108 16.16 10.39 3.49
N ARG A 109 16.61 10.69 2.27
CA ARG A 109 15.74 10.86 1.10
C ARG A 109 15.54 9.51 0.41
N LEU A 110 14.42 8.85 0.71
CA LEU A 110 14.07 7.52 0.18
C LEU A 110 13.03 7.57 -0.95
N GLU A 111 12.89 8.73 -1.58
CA GLU A 111 12.14 8.94 -2.81
C GLU A 111 12.99 9.75 -3.80
N ARG A 112 12.81 9.49 -5.09
CA ARG A 112 13.39 10.26 -6.19
C ARG A 112 12.23 10.87 -6.96
N CYS A 113 12.29 12.16 -7.22
CA CYS A 113 11.25 12.86 -7.97
C CYS A 113 11.80 13.35 -9.31
N TRP A 114 11.01 13.21 -10.37
CA TRP A 114 11.25 13.83 -11.67
C TRP A 114 9.97 14.49 -12.17
N THR A 115 10.15 15.53 -12.98
CA THR A 115 9.07 16.21 -13.68
C THR A 115 8.79 15.49 -14.99
N VAL A 116 7.55 15.06 -15.21
CA VAL A 116 7.10 14.51 -16.49
C VAL A 116 6.46 15.61 -17.32
N ASN A 117 7.08 15.96 -18.45
CA ASN A 117 6.53 16.94 -19.40
C ASN A 117 5.38 16.31 -20.18
N ARG A 118 4.18 16.89 -20.09
CA ARG A 118 2.96 16.41 -20.75
C ARG A 118 2.57 17.25 -21.96
N GLY A 119 3.57 17.63 -22.77
CA GLY A 119 3.36 18.42 -23.98
C GLY A 119 2.75 19.79 -23.68
N GLU A 120 1.48 19.99 -24.07
CA GLU A 120 0.74 21.24 -23.85
C GLU A 120 0.15 21.40 -22.44
N LEU A 121 0.15 20.32 -21.63
CA LEU A 121 -0.34 20.35 -20.25
C LEU A 121 0.79 20.70 -19.28
N ASP A 122 0.41 21.29 -18.14
CA ASP A 122 1.36 21.58 -17.07
C ASP A 122 2.14 20.32 -16.65
N PRO A 123 3.47 20.45 -16.49
CA PRO A 123 4.32 19.36 -16.06
C PRO A 123 3.90 18.92 -14.66
N VAL A 124 3.96 17.62 -14.40
CA VAL A 124 3.61 17.06 -13.10
C VAL A 124 4.79 16.31 -12.53
N ASP A 125 4.98 16.49 -11.22
CA ASP A 125 5.99 15.80 -10.45
C ASP A 125 5.55 14.36 -10.19
N SER A 126 6.41 13.41 -10.54
CA SER A 126 6.28 12.01 -10.18
C SER A 126 7.43 11.60 -9.27
N CYS A 127 7.10 11.14 -8.07
CA CYS A 127 8.07 10.64 -7.10
C CYS A 127 7.99 9.11 -7.02
N GLU A 128 9.11 8.42 -7.20
CA GLU A 128 9.26 6.97 -6.98
C GLU A 128 10.05 6.67 -5.72
N GLY A 129 9.74 5.53 -5.12
CA GLY A 129 10.51 4.95 -4.03
C GLY A 129 9.67 4.75 -2.79
N ILE A 130 10.22 4.00 -1.84
CA ILE A 130 9.54 3.61 -0.61
C ILE A 130 9.15 4.80 0.29
N GLY A 131 9.73 5.99 0.06
CA GLY A 131 9.32 7.24 0.70
C GLY A 131 7.94 7.73 0.26
N ASN A 132 7.50 7.40 -0.96
CA ASN A 132 6.20 7.77 -1.48
C ASN A 132 5.12 6.81 -0.92
N PRO A 133 3.96 7.33 -0.47
CA PRO A 133 2.93 6.53 0.18
C PRO A 133 2.32 5.44 -0.72
N HIS A 134 2.29 5.64 -2.04
CA HIS A 134 1.78 4.66 -2.99
C HIS A 134 2.70 3.45 -3.12
N TYR A 135 4.00 3.68 -3.30
CA TYR A 135 5.00 2.62 -3.40
C TYR A 135 5.10 1.84 -2.11
N PHE A 136 5.14 2.54 -0.96
CA PHE A 136 5.13 1.88 0.32
C PHE A 136 3.92 0.95 0.45
N TYR A 137 2.72 1.41 0.08
CA TYR A 137 1.50 0.61 0.17
C TYR A 137 1.56 -0.63 -0.74
N ILE A 138 1.79 -0.44 -2.05
CA ILE A 138 1.76 -1.53 -3.05
C ILE A 138 2.85 -2.58 -2.76
N ASP A 139 4.09 -2.15 -2.47
CA ASP A 139 5.19 -3.08 -2.21
C ASP A 139 4.88 -4.00 -1.03
N HIS A 140 4.28 -3.46 0.03
CA HIS A 140 3.91 -4.24 1.20
C HIS A 140 2.68 -5.12 0.94
N VAL A 141 1.72 -4.70 0.13
CA VAL A 141 0.61 -5.55 -0.30
C VAL A 141 1.12 -6.76 -1.08
N PHE A 142 2.07 -6.57 -2.02
CA PHE A 142 2.69 -7.68 -2.73
C PHE A 142 3.59 -8.55 -1.85
N ALA A 143 4.25 -7.97 -0.84
CA ALA A 143 4.97 -8.74 0.15
C ALA A 143 4.03 -9.62 0.97
N LEU A 144 2.91 -9.09 1.46
CA LEU A 144 1.89 -9.84 2.19
C LEU A 144 1.29 -10.96 1.33
N ALA A 145 0.93 -10.67 0.07
CA ALA A 145 0.47 -11.68 -0.87
C ALA A 145 1.53 -12.76 -1.18
N GLY A 146 2.82 -12.38 -1.21
CA GLY A 146 3.92 -13.32 -1.29
C GLY A 146 3.98 -14.25 -0.07
N THR A 147 3.87 -13.67 1.14
CA THR A 147 3.96 -14.45 2.39
C THR A 147 2.80 -15.42 2.55
N THR A 148 1.58 -15.06 2.13
CA THR A 148 0.44 -15.98 2.15
C THR A 148 0.65 -17.14 1.18
N ALA A 149 1.13 -16.88 -0.03
CA ALA A 149 1.49 -17.91 -1.00
C ALA A 149 2.60 -18.85 -0.47
N GLY A 150 3.63 -18.28 0.16
CA GLY A 150 4.70 -19.03 0.82
C GLY A 150 4.19 -19.92 1.96
N TRP A 151 3.28 -19.41 2.80
CA TRP A 151 2.66 -20.19 3.87
C TRP A 151 1.80 -21.34 3.35
N ILE A 152 0.99 -21.10 2.32
CA ILE A 152 0.19 -22.15 1.67
C ILE A 152 1.10 -23.26 1.13
N PHE A 153 2.22 -22.89 0.50
CA PHE A 153 3.20 -23.86 0.00
C PHE A 153 3.81 -24.70 1.13
N VAL A 154 4.21 -24.07 2.23
CA VAL A 154 4.77 -24.79 3.39
C VAL A 154 3.71 -25.70 4.03
N LEU A 155 2.48 -25.22 4.21
CA LEU A 155 1.38 -26.03 4.73
C LEU A 155 1.09 -27.23 3.82
N GLY A 156 1.12 -27.05 2.50
CA GLY A 156 0.96 -28.16 1.55
C GLY A 156 2.06 -29.23 1.65
N ILE A 157 3.28 -28.86 2.03
CA ILE A 157 4.36 -29.81 2.32
C ILE A 157 4.15 -30.50 3.67
N LEU A 158 3.66 -29.78 4.68
CA LEU A 158 3.50 -30.30 6.04
C LEU A 158 2.27 -31.19 6.22
N VAL A 159 1.20 -30.95 5.45
CA VAL A 159 -0.06 -31.72 5.50
C VAL A 159 0.01 -33.00 4.64
N ARG A 160 1.15 -33.23 3.98
CA ARG A 160 1.43 -34.45 3.24
C ARG A 160 1.92 -35.57 4.16
#